data_AF-A0A1F9ZXR0-F1
#
_entry.id   AF-A0A1F9ZXR0-F1
#
_cell.length_a   1.000
_cell.length_b   1.000
_cell.length_c   1.000
_cell.angle_alpha   90.00
_cell.angle_beta   90.00
_cell.angle_gamma   90.00
#
_symmetry.space_group_name_H-M   'P 1'
#
loop_
_entity.id
_entity.type
_entity.pdbx_description
1 polymer ?
#
loop_
_entity_poly.entity_id
_entity_poly.type
_entity_poly.pdbx_seq_one_letter_code
_entity_poly.pdbx_strand_id
1 'polypeptide(L)'
;MKSVGTAMTGGAAKVSLEYPHQMLKPGDSINVKVTVVSMGKEVKSGGVFVDIHATEVGEVKCKTCQKMVGIRSETVKQAINIAPAFVLQPNESKTVESTIQIPMGQPTYHGTVRNEWSIRGRLDAFGNDPDSGFQVIEVR
;
A
#
# COMPACT_ATOMS: atom_id res chain seq x y z
N MET A 1 -21.52 4.49 2.66
CA MET A 1 -20.17 4.22 2.12
C MET A 1 -19.48 3.27 3.08
N LYS A 2 -18.88 2.17 2.58
CA LYS A 2 -18.14 1.21 3.42
C LYS A 2 -16.65 1.58 3.33
N SER A 3 -16.08 2.05 4.43
CA SER A 3 -14.62 2.24 4.60
C SER A 3 -14.00 0.89 4.91
N VAL A 4 -12.84 0.58 4.31
CA VAL A 4 -12.04 -0.61 4.65
C VAL A 4 -10.89 -0.14 5.53
N GLY A 5 -10.72 -0.74 6.71
CA GLY A 5 -9.62 -0.44 7.62
C GLY A 5 -9.01 -1.73 8.16
N THR A 6 -7.71 -1.92 7.97
CA THR A 6 -6.95 -3.03 8.55
C THR A 6 -5.82 -2.46 9.39
N ALA A 7 -5.58 -3.05 10.56
CA ALA A 7 -4.50 -2.66 11.45
C ALA A 7 -3.47 -3.79 11.55
N MET A 8 -2.21 -3.51 11.21
CA MET A 8 -1.09 -4.41 11.43
C MET A 8 -0.10 -3.77 12.43
N THR A 9 0.62 -4.61 13.16
CA THR A 9 1.50 -4.18 14.26
C THR A 9 2.96 -4.42 13.88
N GLY A 10 3.72 -3.35 13.69
CA GLY A 10 5.18 -3.37 13.85
C GLY A 10 5.47 -3.00 15.30
N GLY A 11 6.41 -3.67 15.98
CA GLY A 11 6.57 -3.57 17.44
C GLY A 11 6.70 -2.16 18.07
N ALA A 12 6.87 -1.11 17.26
CA ALA A 12 6.88 0.30 17.71
C ALA A 12 5.54 1.05 17.56
N ALA A 13 4.72 0.71 16.55
CA ALA A 13 3.47 1.42 16.26
C ALA A 13 2.44 0.52 15.54
N LYS A 14 1.16 0.86 15.71
CA LYS A 14 0.05 0.30 14.93
C LYS A 14 -0.34 1.30 13.85
N VAL A 15 -0.45 0.81 12.60
CA VAL A 15 -0.84 1.64 11.45
C VAL A 15 -2.13 1.09 10.85
N SER A 16 -3.04 1.98 10.49
CA SER A 16 -4.24 1.65 9.73
C SER A 16 -4.45 2.62 8.58
N LEU A 17 -4.85 2.09 7.43
CA LEU A 17 -5.20 2.86 6.24
C LEU A 17 -6.70 2.72 5.98
N GLU A 18 -7.36 3.85 5.78
CA GLU A 18 -8.75 3.95 5.34
C GLU A 18 -8.84 4.71 4.01
N TYR A 19 -9.73 4.26 3.12
CA TYR A 19 -10.00 4.89 1.82
C TYR A 19 -11.40 4.49 1.33
N PRO A 20 -12.03 5.29 0.43
CA PRO A 20 -13.32 4.94 -0.12
C PRO A 20 -13.21 3.69 -1.00
N HIS A 21 -14.07 2.71 -0.76
CA HIS A 21 -14.20 1.57 -1.65
C HIS A 21 -14.92 2.00 -2.92
N GLN A 22 -14.15 2.27 -3.97
CA GLN A 22 -14.62 2.67 -5.28
C GLN A 22 -13.77 2.00 -6.37
N MET A 23 -14.33 1.92 -7.57
CA MET A 23 -13.57 1.46 -8.74
C MET A 23 -12.66 2.61 -9.21
N LEU A 24 -11.37 2.32 -9.31
CA LEU A 24 -10.35 3.31 -9.67
C LEU A 24 -9.88 3.09 -11.10
N LYS A 25 -9.31 4.12 -11.70
CA LYS A 25 -8.54 4.06 -12.95
C LYS A 25 -7.11 4.53 -12.70
N PRO A 26 -6.13 4.11 -13.53
CA PRO A 26 -4.81 4.73 -13.48
C PRO A 26 -4.91 6.25 -13.69
N GLY A 27 -4.24 7.02 -12.82
CA GLY A 27 -4.30 8.48 -12.81
C GLY A 27 -5.44 9.08 -11.95
N ASP A 28 -6.41 8.29 -11.48
CA ASP A 28 -7.46 8.79 -10.61
C ASP A 28 -6.89 9.30 -9.28
N SER A 29 -7.58 10.25 -8.66
CA SER A 29 -7.26 10.70 -7.30
C SER A 29 -8.14 9.99 -6.28
N ILE A 30 -7.55 9.56 -5.16
CA ILE A 30 -8.24 8.93 -4.04
C ILE A 30 -7.87 9.61 -2.73
N ASN A 31 -8.87 9.84 -1.88
CA ASN A 31 -8.67 10.33 -0.52
C ASN A 31 -8.30 9.15 0.39
N VAL A 32 -7.20 9.30 1.10
CA VAL A 32 -6.68 8.31 2.04
C VAL A 32 -6.55 8.93 3.43
N LYS A 33 -6.75 8.10 4.44
CA LYS A 33 -6.54 8.45 5.84
C LYS A 33 -5.68 7.39 6.48
N VAL A 34 -4.51 7.78 6.97
CA VAL A 34 -3.60 6.91 7.70
C VAL A 34 -3.62 7.32 9.17
N THR A 35 -3.95 6.37 10.04
CA THR A 35 -3.87 6.54 11.49
C THR A 35 -2.70 5.73 12.02
N VAL A 36 -1.85 6.37 12.82
CA VAL A 36 -0.66 5.78 13.42
C VAL A 36 -0.75 5.95 14.93
N VAL A 37 -0.56 4.86 15.68
CA VAL A 37 -0.59 4.87 17.14
C VAL A 37 0.71 4.28 17.68
N SER A 38 1.44 5.03 18.51
CA SER A 38 2.59 4.49 19.24
C SER A 38 2.15 3.39 20.22
N MET A 39 2.93 2.31 20.33
CA MET A 39 2.64 1.19 21.23
C MET A 39 3.43 1.26 22.55
N GLY A 40 3.57 2.47 23.13
CA GLY A 40 4.11 2.67 24.47
C GLY A 40 5.55 3.19 24.56
N LYS A 41 6.18 3.54 23.44
CA LYS A 41 7.49 4.22 23.39
C LYS A 41 7.45 5.41 22.45
N GLU A 42 8.40 6.34 22.62
CA GLU A 42 8.59 7.38 21.61
C GLU A 42 8.93 6.74 20.26
N VAL A 43 8.29 7.20 19.19
CA VAL A 43 8.57 6.78 17.81
C VAL A 43 9.00 7.99 17.01
N LYS A 44 10.27 8.02 16.62
CA LYS A 44 10.79 8.99 15.65
C LYS A 44 10.49 8.47 14.25
N SER A 45 9.75 9.26 13.47
CA SER A 45 9.34 8.90 12.12
C SER A 45 9.96 9.81 11.08
N GLY A 46 10.39 9.22 9.96
CA GLY A 46 10.81 9.95 8.75
C GLY A 46 9.64 10.48 7.91
N GLY A 47 8.41 10.02 8.20
CA GLY A 47 7.18 10.44 7.55
C GLY A 47 6.13 9.34 7.47
N VAL A 48 4.94 9.69 6.97
CA VAL A 48 3.90 8.72 6.63
C VAL A 48 3.84 8.58 5.12
N PHE A 49 3.80 7.33 4.66
CA PHE A 49 3.73 6.98 3.24
C PHE A 49 2.49 6.16 2.95
N VAL A 50 2.00 6.29 1.72
CA VAL A 50 1.10 5.32 1.12
C VAL A 50 1.85 4.61 -0.01
N ASP A 51 2.03 3.30 0.15
CA ASP A 51 2.66 2.47 -0.86
C ASP A 51 1.58 1.91 -1.79
N ILE A 52 1.75 2.07 -3.11
CA ILE A 52 0.90 1.49 -4.15
C ILE A 52 1.75 0.57 -5.01
N HIS A 53 1.30 -0.68 -5.13
CA HIS A 53 1.99 -1.72 -5.87
C HIS A 53 1.03 -2.37 -6.88
N ALA A 54 1.55 -2.70 -8.05
CA ALA A 54 0.91 -3.61 -8.99
C ALA A 54 1.87 -4.74 -9.30
N THR A 55 1.40 -5.98 -9.21
CA THR A 55 2.20 -7.17 -9.51
C THR A 55 1.49 -8.03 -10.54
N GLU A 56 2.21 -8.31 -11.62
CA GLU A 56 1.82 -9.27 -12.62
C GLU A 56 2.33 -10.66 -12.23
N VAL A 57 1.44 -11.64 -12.13
CA VAL A 57 1.75 -13.02 -11.76
C VAL A 57 1.00 -13.97 -12.67
N GLY A 58 1.65 -15.06 -13.09
CA GLY A 58 0.98 -16.09 -13.90
C GLY A 58 1.94 -17.11 -14.46
N GLU A 59 1.48 -17.86 -15.44
CA GLU A 59 2.32 -18.79 -16.18
C GLU A 59 2.27 -18.48 -17.68
N VAL A 60 3.42 -18.49 -18.33
CA VAL A 60 3.54 -18.30 -19.78
C VAL A 60 4.19 -19.50 -20.42
N LYS A 61 3.71 -19.86 -21.61
CA LYS A 61 4.32 -20.96 -22.38
C LYS A 61 5.63 -20.47 -23.00
N CYS A 62 6.74 -21.04 -22.55
CA CYS A 62 8.07 -20.84 -23.09
C CYS A 62 8.12 -21.31 -24.56
N LYS A 63 8.34 -20.40 -25.51
CA LYS A 63 8.41 -20.73 -26.94
C LYS A 63 9.55 -21.72 -27.26
N THR A 64 10.69 -21.59 -26.57
CA THR A 64 11.88 -22.41 -26.83
C THR A 64 11.78 -23.80 -26.21
N CYS A 65 11.35 -23.87 -24.96
CA CYS A 65 11.37 -25.11 -24.16
C CYS A 65 10.00 -25.79 -24.07
N GLN A 66 8.94 -25.18 -24.61
CA GLN A 66 7.56 -25.68 -24.65
C GLN A 66 6.91 -25.98 -23.27
N LYS A 67 7.56 -25.55 -22.19
CA LYS A 67 7.08 -25.68 -20.80
C LYS A 67 6.36 -24.42 -20.34
N MET A 68 5.46 -24.56 -19.39
CA MET A 68 4.91 -23.43 -18.64
C MET A 68 5.99 -22.90 -17.69
N VAL A 69 6.15 -21.58 -17.66
CA VAL A 69 7.11 -20.89 -16.79
C VAL A 69 6.35 -19.86 -15.98
N GLY A 70 6.50 -19.91 -14.67
CA GLY A 70 5.94 -18.91 -13.77
C GLY A 70 6.61 -17.55 -14.00
N ILE A 71 5.80 -16.50 -14.08
CA ILE A 71 6.24 -15.11 -14.11
C ILE A 71 5.74 -14.40 -12.86
N ARG A 72 6.57 -13.51 -12.35
CA ARG A 72 6.23 -12.54 -11.32
C ARG A 72 7.00 -11.26 -11.61
N SER A 73 6.29 -10.18 -11.89
CA SER A 73 6.88 -8.88 -12.21
C SER A 73 6.14 -7.79 -11.44
N GLU A 74 6.87 -6.95 -10.72
CA GLU A 74 6.31 -5.74 -10.10
C GLU A 74 6.20 -4.67 -11.21
N THR A 75 4.99 -4.36 -11.64
CA THR A 75 4.70 -3.45 -12.76
C THR A 75 4.54 -2.01 -12.28
N VAL A 76 4.13 -1.82 -11.02
CA VAL A 76 4.08 -0.53 -10.33
C VAL A 76 4.63 -0.71 -8.92
N LYS A 77 5.50 0.21 -8.49
CA LYS A 77 6.01 0.32 -7.11
C LYS A 77 6.23 1.78 -6.78
N GLN A 78 5.30 2.38 -6.05
CA GLN A 78 5.40 3.79 -5.68
C GLN A 78 5.12 4.00 -4.19
N ALA A 79 5.96 4.79 -3.54
CA ALA A 79 5.77 5.26 -2.18
C ALA A 79 5.46 6.76 -2.21
N ILE A 80 4.26 7.14 -1.78
CA ILE A 80 3.79 8.53 -1.81
C ILE A 80 3.87 9.08 -0.39
N ASN A 81 4.71 10.09 -0.16
CA ASN A 81 4.80 10.75 1.14
C ASN A 81 3.56 11.64 1.37
N ILE A 82 2.81 11.37 2.43
CA ILE A 82 1.60 12.12 2.81
C ILE A 82 1.79 12.96 4.08
N ALA A 83 2.89 12.78 4.82
CA ALA A 83 3.26 13.65 5.93
C ALA A 83 4.78 13.62 6.18
N PRO A 84 5.40 14.79 6.46
CA PRO A 84 6.84 14.88 6.75
C PRO A 84 7.19 14.16 8.06
N ALA A 85 8.48 14.14 8.41
CA ALA A 85 8.96 13.59 9.67
C ALA A 85 8.28 14.21 10.91
N PHE A 86 8.07 13.39 11.94
CA PHE A 86 7.57 13.80 13.26
C PHE A 86 7.96 12.79 14.33
N VAL A 87 7.71 13.16 15.59
CA VAL A 87 7.88 12.28 16.74
C VAL A 87 6.51 12.01 17.34
N LEU A 88 6.19 10.74 17.58
CA LEU A 88 5.06 10.32 18.40
C LEU A 88 5.56 10.04 19.81
N GLN A 89 4.93 10.66 20.80
CA GLN A 89 5.11 10.32 22.19
C GLN A 89 4.49 8.94 22.52
N PRO A 90 4.86 8.31 23.64
CA PRO A 90 4.29 7.03 24.05
C PRO A 90 2.74 7.06 24.06
N ASN A 91 2.13 6.11 23.35
CA ASN A 91 0.67 5.98 23.19
C ASN A 91 -0.02 7.14 22.45
N GLU A 92 0.74 8.06 21.85
CA GLU A 92 0.20 9.10 21.01
C GLU A 92 -0.39 8.51 19.72
N SER A 93 -1.50 9.09 19.27
CA SER A 93 -2.13 8.79 18.00
C SER A 93 -2.04 10.00 17.09
N LYS A 94 -1.71 9.76 15.81
CA LYS A 94 -1.74 10.78 14.77
C LYS A 94 -2.47 10.27 13.55
N THR A 95 -3.34 11.12 13.03
CA THR A 95 -4.11 10.88 11.81
C THR A 95 -3.63 11.83 10.72
N VAL A 96 -3.37 11.29 9.54
CA VAL A 96 -2.98 12.04 8.35
C VAL A 96 -3.97 11.76 7.24
N GLU A 97 -4.55 12.81 6.68
CA GLU A 97 -5.46 12.73 5.53
C GLU A 97 -4.79 13.38 4.32
N SER A 98 -4.91 12.74 3.16
CA SER A 98 -4.32 13.24 1.92
C SER A 98 -5.10 12.75 0.70
N THR A 99 -4.98 13.48 -0.40
CA THR A 99 -5.42 13.04 -1.73
C THR A 99 -4.19 12.56 -2.49
N ILE A 100 -4.18 11.29 -2.89
CA ILE A 100 -3.09 10.69 -3.67
C ILE A 100 -3.57 10.33 -5.06
N GLN A 101 -2.67 10.32 -6.03
CA GLN A 101 -2.95 9.86 -7.38
C GLN A 101 -2.56 8.39 -7.55
N ILE A 102 -3.44 7.61 -8.17
CA ILE A 102 -3.14 6.24 -8.58
C ILE A 102 -2.10 6.31 -9.70
N PRO A 103 -0.96 5.61 -9.59
CA PRO A 103 0.07 5.62 -10.61
C PRO A 103 -0.45 5.13 -11.96
N MET A 104 0.19 5.57 -13.05
CA MET A 104 -0.06 4.99 -14.37
C MET A 104 0.44 3.55 -14.41
N GLY A 105 -0.32 2.65 -15.06
CA GLY A 105 0.04 1.24 -15.17
C GLY A 105 -1.03 0.43 -15.89
N GLN A 106 -0.77 -0.87 -16.08
CA GLN A 106 -1.78 -1.79 -16.58
C GLN A 106 -2.92 -1.92 -15.55
N PRO A 107 -4.19 -1.98 -15.96
CA PRO A 107 -5.30 -2.18 -15.04
C PRO A 107 -5.23 -3.56 -14.38
N THR A 108 -6.07 -3.77 -13.37
CA THR A 108 -6.39 -5.09 -12.84
C THR A 108 -6.99 -5.94 -13.96
N TYR A 109 -6.41 -7.11 -14.19
CA TYR A 109 -6.95 -8.10 -15.11
C TYR A 109 -6.69 -9.50 -14.58
N HIS A 110 -7.52 -10.45 -15.00
CA HIS A 110 -7.45 -11.85 -14.59
C HIS A 110 -7.51 -12.76 -15.82
N GLY A 111 -6.55 -13.67 -15.92
CA GLY A 111 -6.42 -14.68 -16.97
C GLY A 111 -5.35 -15.70 -16.60
N THR A 112 -4.67 -16.30 -17.57
CA THR A 112 -3.47 -17.13 -17.33
C THR A 112 -2.34 -16.32 -16.67
N VAL A 113 -2.34 -15.02 -16.94
CA VAL A 113 -1.59 -14.00 -16.21
C VAL A 113 -2.61 -13.06 -15.59
N ARG A 114 -2.32 -12.58 -14.38
CA ARG A 114 -3.13 -11.58 -13.68
C ARG A 114 -2.25 -10.43 -13.20
N ASN A 115 -2.80 -9.23 -13.22
CA ASN A 115 -2.18 -8.06 -12.61
C ASN A 115 -3.04 -7.62 -11.43
N GLU A 116 -2.46 -7.66 -10.23
CA GLU A 116 -3.16 -7.36 -8.98
C GLU A 116 -2.58 -6.07 -8.36
N TRP A 117 -3.46 -5.13 -8.02
CA TRP A 117 -3.09 -3.88 -7.36
C TRP A 117 -3.30 -3.97 -5.85
N SER A 118 -2.41 -3.33 -5.11
CA SER A 118 -2.47 -3.28 -3.66
C SER A 118 -1.99 -1.95 -3.10
N ILE A 119 -2.53 -1.58 -1.95
CA ILE A 119 -2.25 -0.33 -1.24
C ILE A 119 -2.00 -0.60 0.24
N ARG A 120 -1.09 0.14 0.87
CA ARG A 120 -0.92 0.16 2.33
C ARG A 120 -0.48 1.52 2.83
N GLY A 121 -0.84 1.84 4.08
CA GLY A 121 -0.21 2.93 4.82
C GLY A 121 1.03 2.41 5.54
N ARG A 122 2.11 3.18 5.54
CA ARG A 122 3.38 2.84 6.20
C ARG A 122 3.91 4.05 6.97
N LEU A 123 4.41 3.79 8.17
CA LEU A 123 5.18 4.74 8.95
C LEU A 123 6.67 4.44 8.73
N ASP A 124 7.42 5.38 8.18
CA ASP A 124 8.89 5.28 8.12
C ASP A 124 9.43 5.47 9.54
N ALA A 125 10.03 4.43 10.11
CA ALA A 125 10.53 4.42 11.48
C ALA A 125 11.81 3.59 11.59
N PHE A 126 12.65 3.89 12.57
CA PHE A 126 13.91 3.16 12.75
C PHE A 126 13.68 1.66 13.00
N GLY A 127 14.37 0.81 12.24
CA GLY A 127 14.25 -0.64 12.30
C GLY A 127 13.29 -1.17 11.23
N ASN A 128 12.22 -1.83 11.65
CA ASN A 128 11.18 -2.30 10.74
C ASN A 128 10.01 -1.31 10.71
N ASP A 129 9.70 -0.82 9.52
CA ASP A 129 8.59 0.11 9.30
C ASP A 129 7.25 -0.52 9.69
N PRO A 130 6.50 0.06 10.64
CA PRO A 130 5.12 -0.31 10.87
C PRO A 130 4.26 0.02 9.65
N ASP A 131 3.40 -0.91 9.22
CA ASP A 131 2.48 -0.69 8.10
C ASP A 131 1.10 -1.28 8.39
N SER A 132 0.11 -0.98 7.55
CA SER A 132 -1.29 -1.41 7.70
C SER A 132 -1.56 -2.83 7.17
N GLY A 133 -0.56 -3.48 6.58
CA GLY A 133 -0.73 -4.56 5.63
C GLY A 133 -1.21 -4.07 4.28
N PHE A 134 -0.87 -4.82 3.22
CA PHE A 134 -1.40 -4.59 1.88
C PHE A 134 -2.87 -4.99 1.79
N GLN A 135 -3.67 -4.07 1.27
CA GLN A 135 -5.08 -4.26 0.93
C GLN A 135 -5.20 -4.26 -0.61
N VAL A 136 -5.96 -5.21 -1.16
CA VAL A 136 -6.20 -5.27 -2.61
C VAL A 136 -7.13 -4.14 -3.03
N ILE A 137 -6.82 -3.48 -4.15
CA ILE A 137 -7.69 -2.48 -4.79
C ILE A 137 -7.99 -2.90 -6.23
N GLU A 138 -9.17 -2.54 -6.72
CA GLU A 138 -9.52 -2.73 -8.13
C GLU A 138 -9.23 -1.46 -8.93
N VAL A 139 -8.37 -1.61 -9.95
CA VAL A 139 -8.04 -0.56 -10.93
C VAL A 139 -8.49 -1.05 -12.30
N ARG A 140 -9.34 -0.32 -13.03
CA ARG A 140 -9.89 -0.77 -14.33
C ARG A 140 -9.74 0.26 -15.45
#